data_AF-A0A8S9ZB23-F1
#
_entry.id   AF-A0A8S9ZB23-F1
#
_cell.length_a   1.000
_cell.length_b   1.000
_cell.length_c   1.000
_cell.angle_alpha   90.00
_cell.angle_beta   90.00
_cell.angle_gamma   90.00
#
_symmetry.space_group_name_H-M   'P 1'
#
loop_
_entity.id
_entity.type
_entity.pdbx_description
1 polymer ?
#
loop_
_entity_poly.entity_id
_entity_poly.type
_entity_poly.pdbx_seq_one_letter_code
_entity_poly.pdbx_strand_id
1 'polypeptide(L)'
;EVKIIFEKESGIKIGLGNGTNYIYLWLNDKSINYSFPNKSKYFSLRSFTYKINDIIGCGLVYPPPNMTNKLPYIFFTKNGKQIGKAILLEKDCDSIKPFVGLTCCSIEANFGDNFFIYDVDKLCVTKEFYKEEEFK
;
A
#
# COMPACT_ATOMS: atom_id res chain seq x y z
N GLU A 1 9.33 -3.50 1.30
CA GLU A 1 8.88 -4.47 0.26
C GLU A 1 8.48 -5.78 0.93
N VAL A 2 7.57 -6.52 0.32
CA VAL A 2 7.15 -7.85 0.77
C VAL A 2 7.23 -8.80 -0.41
N LYS A 3 8.01 -9.86 -0.30
CA LYS A 3 8.09 -10.93 -1.31
C LYS A 3 7.21 -12.10 -0.90
N ILE A 4 6.40 -12.56 -1.84
CA ILE A 4 5.48 -13.68 -1.57
C ILE A 4 6.24 -15.00 -1.74
N ILE A 5 6.34 -15.79 -0.67
CA ILE A 5 7.10 -17.05 -0.68
C ILE A 5 6.16 -18.25 -0.85
N PHE A 6 5.00 -18.24 -0.20
CA PHE A 6 4.08 -19.38 -0.18
C PHE A 6 2.62 -18.95 -0.08
N GLU A 7 1.77 -19.50 -0.95
CA GLU A 7 0.33 -19.25 -0.99
C GLU A 7 -0.43 -20.58 -0.90
N LYS A 8 -1.14 -20.80 0.21
CA LYS A 8 -2.19 -21.82 0.30
C LYS A 8 -3.42 -21.15 0.89
N GLU A 9 -4.49 -20.98 0.09
CA GLU A 9 -5.74 -20.28 0.46
C GLU A 9 -5.54 -19.19 1.53
N SER A 10 -4.76 -18.18 1.16
CA SER A 10 -4.04 -17.38 2.14
C SER A 10 -4.39 -15.90 2.10
N GLY A 11 -4.82 -15.33 3.23
CA GLY A 11 -5.08 -13.90 3.39
C GLY A 11 -3.80 -13.09 3.52
N ILE A 12 -3.47 -12.21 2.57
CA ILE A 12 -2.35 -11.25 2.69
C ILE A 12 -2.87 -9.82 2.66
N LYS A 13 -2.54 -9.04 3.70
CA LYS A 13 -2.80 -7.61 3.80
C LYS A 13 -1.48 -6.88 4.00
N ILE A 14 -1.19 -5.89 3.15
CA ILE A 14 0.04 -5.09 3.25
C ILE A 14 -0.36 -3.63 3.27
N GLY A 15 0.17 -2.87 4.22
CA GLY A 15 -0.19 -1.47 4.29
C GLY A 15 0.45 -0.71 5.43
N LEU A 16 -0.24 0.37 5.76
CA LEU A 16 0.20 1.41 6.67
C LEU A 16 -0.96 1.72 7.62
N GLY A 17 -0.68 1.90 8.91
CA GLY A 17 -1.71 2.27 9.88
C GLY A 17 -1.17 2.76 11.21
N ASN A 18 -2.04 3.31 12.04
CA ASN A 18 -1.68 3.91 13.35
C ASN A 18 -2.57 3.39 14.49
N GLY A 19 -3.12 2.17 14.37
CA GLY A 19 -4.01 1.58 15.38
C GLY A 19 -5.49 1.87 15.14
N THR A 20 -5.81 3.08 14.68
CA THR A 20 -7.20 3.52 14.41
C THR A 20 -7.51 3.61 12.92
N ASN A 21 -6.52 4.03 12.12
CA ASN A 21 -6.65 4.22 10.69
C ASN A 21 -5.73 3.26 9.95
N TYR A 22 -6.24 2.62 8.90
CA TYR A 22 -5.51 1.65 8.10
C TYR A 22 -5.76 1.88 6.61
N ILE A 23 -4.66 1.85 5.85
CA ILE A 23 -4.68 1.91 4.40
C ILE A 23 -3.87 0.73 3.91
N TYR A 24 -4.52 -0.21 3.22
CA TYR A 24 -3.88 -1.48 2.88
C TYR A 24 -4.38 -2.09 1.59
N LEU A 25 -3.47 -2.77 0.91
CA LEU A 25 -3.78 -3.67 -0.18
C LEU A 25 -4.16 -5.03 0.42
N TRP A 26 -5.37 -5.50 0.13
CA TRP A 26 -5.80 -6.86 0.42
C TRP A 26 -5.70 -7.68 -0.86
N LEU A 27 -4.70 -8.57 -0.90
CA LEU A 27 -4.34 -9.27 -2.14
C LEU A 27 -5.45 -10.23 -2.59
N ASN A 28 -6.08 -10.92 -1.65
CA ASN A 28 -7.15 -11.89 -1.93
C ASN A 28 -8.42 -11.26 -2.48
N ASP A 29 -8.86 -10.17 -1.83
CA ASP A 29 -10.02 -9.41 -2.26
C ASP A 29 -9.69 -8.50 -3.46
N LYS A 30 -8.41 -8.43 -3.84
CA LYS A 30 -7.89 -7.60 -4.93
C LYS A 30 -8.38 -6.17 -4.76
N SER A 31 -8.20 -5.63 -3.56
CA SER A 31 -8.75 -4.32 -3.21
C SER A 31 -7.79 -3.49 -2.39
N ILE A 32 -7.85 -2.19 -2.60
CA ILE A 32 -7.24 -1.20 -1.71
C ILE A 32 -8.33 -0.78 -0.74
N ASN A 33 -8.05 -0.92 0.55
CA ASN A 33 -8.98 -0.64 1.63
C ASN A 33 -8.49 0.55 2.44
N TYR A 34 -9.43 1.39 2.85
CA TYR A 34 -9.25 2.58 3.65
C TYR A 34 -10.22 2.47 4.83
N SER A 35 -9.71 2.23 6.03
CA SER A 35 -10.53 1.95 7.23
C SER A 35 -10.20 2.94 8.35
N PHE A 36 -11.22 3.64 8.80
CA PHE A 36 -11.24 4.62 9.88
C PHE A 36 -12.37 4.23 10.85
N PRO A 37 -12.35 4.69 12.12
CA PRO A 37 -13.30 4.27 13.15
C PRO A 37 -14.77 4.34 12.73
N ASN A 38 -15.14 5.30 11.87
CA ASN A 38 -16.51 5.52 11.41
C ASN A 38 -16.71 5.41 9.89
N LYS A 39 -15.67 5.02 9.14
CA LYS A 39 -15.71 5.02 7.67
C LYS A 39 -14.79 3.95 7.14
N SER A 40 -15.35 3.00 6.40
CA SER A 40 -14.56 2.05 5.61
C SER A 40 -14.94 2.22 4.16
N LYS A 41 -13.91 2.25 3.31
CA LYS A 41 -13.99 2.46 1.88
C LYS A 41 -13.06 1.48 1.19
N TYR A 42 -13.43 1.05 0.01
CA TYR A 42 -12.53 0.21 -0.79
C TYR A 42 -12.58 0.55 -2.28
N PHE A 43 -11.48 0.25 -2.95
CA PHE A 43 -11.37 0.29 -4.39
C PHE A 43 -11.03 -1.11 -4.90
N SER A 44 -11.85 -1.63 -5.82
CA SER A 44 -11.62 -2.93 -6.44
C SER A 44 -10.61 -2.85 -7.58
N LEU A 45 -9.54 -3.60 -7.46
CA LEU A 45 -8.52 -3.80 -8.49
C LEU A 45 -8.90 -5.01 -9.35
N ARG A 46 -9.96 -4.89 -10.14
CA ARG A 46 -10.59 -6.02 -10.87
C ARG A 46 -9.60 -6.86 -11.72
N SER A 47 -8.58 -6.22 -12.29
CA SER A 47 -7.55 -6.88 -13.11
C SER A 47 -6.29 -7.29 -12.35
N PHE A 48 -6.22 -7.03 -11.04
CA PHE A 48 -5.04 -7.36 -10.24
C PHE A 48 -4.93 -8.87 -10.01
N THR A 49 -3.74 -9.38 -10.24
CA THR A 49 -3.33 -10.75 -9.95
C THR A 49 -1.96 -10.72 -9.33
N TYR A 50 -1.67 -11.71 -8.50
CA TYR A 50 -0.37 -11.93 -7.88
C TYR A 50 -0.06 -13.43 -7.88
N LYS A 51 1.21 -13.76 -7.73
CA LYS A 51 1.72 -15.13 -7.63
C LYS A 51 2.93 -15.18 -6.71
N ILE A 52 3.31 -16.40 -6.35
CA ILE A 52 4.57 -16.69 -5.67
C ILE A 52 5.75 -16.01 -6.40
N ASN A 53 6.66 -15.46 -5.61
CA ASN A 53 7.80 -14.62 -5.97
C ASN A 53 7.48 -13.22 -6.49
N ASP A 54 6.20 -12.83 -6.63
CA ASP A 54 5.90 -11.41 -6.82
C ASP A 54 6.32 -10.61 -5.58
N ILE A 55 6.83 -9.42 -5.84
CA ILE A 55 7.25 -8.46 -4.81
C ILE A 55 6.23 -7.33 -4.77
N ILE A 56 5.64 -7.15 -3.60
CA ILE A 56 4.66 -6.11 -3.33
C ILE A 56 5.32 -4.98 -2.54
N GLY A 57 5.28 -3.79 -3.09
CA GLY A 57 5.71 -2.57 -2.40
C GLY A 57 4.53 -1.83 -1.80
N CYS A 58 4.80 -1.15 -0.68
CA CYS A 58 3.93 -0.15 -0.09
C CYS A 58 4.81 1.06 0.24
N GLY A 59 4.50 2.19 -0.37
CA GLY A 59 5.27 3.42 -0.22
C GLY A 59 4.42 4.53 0.40
N LEU A 60 5.07 5.35 1.24
CA LEU A 60 4.53 6.59 1.79
C LEU A 60 5.45 7.72 1.36
N VAL A 61 4.88 8.74 0.74
CA VAL A 61 5.64 9.91 0.28
C VAL A 61 5.15 11.13 1.04
N TYR A 62 6.07 11.78 1.75
CA TYR A 62 5.83 13.08 2.33
C TYR A 62 6.25 14.18 1.33
N PRO A 63 5.46 15.24 1.19
CA PRO A 63 5.89 16.41 0.42
C PRO A 63 7.09 17.07 1.12
N PRO A 64 7.94 17.79 0.36
CA PRO A 64 9.00 18.61 0.95
C PRO A 64 8.43 19.58 1.99
N PRO A 65 9.14 19.87 3.10
CA PRO A 65 8.62 20.72 4.19
C PRO A 65 8.18 22.14 3.76
N ASN A 66 8.74 22.65 2.66
CA ASN A 66 8.41 23.96 2.09
C ASN A 66 7.15 23.95 1.21
N MET A 67 6.52 22.79 0.98
CA MET A 67 5.28 22.65 0.20
C MET A 67 4.09 22.34 1.12
N THR A 68 3.75 23.29 2.00
CA THR A 68 2.70 23.16 3.03
C THR A 68 1.30 22.88 2.48
N ASN A 69 1.05 23.12 1.19
CA ASN A 69 -0.24 22.88 0.53
C ASN A 69 -0.35 21.47 -0.09
N LYS A 70 0.70 20.65 -0.02
CA LYS A 70 0.67 19.27 -0.48
C LYS A 70 0.46 18.35 0.71
N LEU A 71 -0.28 17.28 0.47
CA LEU A 71 -0.54 16.24 1.46
C LEU A 71 0.31 15.01 1.15
N PRO A 72 0.71 14.22 2.16
CA PRO A 72 1.36 12.94 1.93
C PRO A 72 0.45 12.00 1.15
N TYR A 73 1.04 11.01 0.48
CA TYR A 73 0.27 9.99 -0.23
C TYR A 73 0.88 8.61 -0.10
N ILE A 74 0.01 7.61 -0.25
CA ILE A 74 0.36 6.19 -0.24
C ILE A 74 0.20 5.62 -1.63
N PHE A 75 1.08 4.71 -2.01
CA PHE A 75 0.96 3.94 -3.23
C PHE A 75 1.39 2.49 -2.99
N PHE A 76 0.90 1.60 -3.86
CA PHE A 76 1.26 0.19 -3.85
C PHE A 76 1.94 -0.17 -5.17
N THR A 77 2.87 -1.11 -5.13
CA THR A 77 3.54 -1.61 -6.33
C THR A 77 3.53 -3.13 -6.37
N LYS A 78 3.59 -3.67 -7.59
CA LYS A 78 3.86 -5.06 -7.89
C LYS A 78 5.06 -5.09 -8.82
N ASN A 79 6.13 -5.76 -8.40
CA ASN A 79 7.37 -5.88 -9.15
C ASN A 79 7.87 -4.51 -9.67
N GLY A 80 7.89 -3.52 -8.77
CA GLY A 80 8.30 -2.15 -9.09
C GLY A 80 7.33 -1.36 -9.98
N LYS A 81 6.19 -1.93 -10.38
CA LYS A 81 5.16 -1.20 -11.14
C LYS A 81 3.99 -0.86 -10.24
N GLN A 82 3.52 0.38 -10.30
CA GLN A 82 2.40 0.81 -9.48
C GLN A 82 1.12 0.03 -9.77
N ILE A 83 0.40 -0.29 -8.69
CA ILE A 83 -0.93 -0.89 -8.72
C ILE A 83 -1.95 0.23 -8.54
N GLY A 84 -2.80 0.43 -9.56
CA GLY A 84 -3.84 1.45 -9.48
C GLY A 84 -3.29 2.87 -9.33
N LYS A 85 -3.99 3.72 -8.60
CA LYS A 85 -3.62 5.13 -8.33
C LYS A 85 -3.06 5.30 -6.91
N ALA A 86 -2.44 6.45 -6.66
CA ALA A 86 -2.05 6.83 -5.30
C ALA A 86 -3.26 7.26 -4.47
N ILE A 87 -3.12 7.23 -3.16
CA ILE A 87 -4.14 7.63 -2.20
C ILE A 87 -3.60 8.86 -1.47
N LEU A 88 -4.24 10.01 -1.71
CA LEU A 88 -3.91 11.24 -1.00
C LEU A 88 -4.43 11.13 0.44
N LEU A 89 -3.59 11.44 1.43
CA LEU A 89 -4.02 11.45 2.82
C LEU A 89 -4.75 12.75 3.13
N GLU A 90 -5.81 12.69 3.95
CA GLU A 90 -6.63 13.86 4.30
C GLU A 90 -5.91 14.84 5.26
N LYS A 91 -4.86 14.37 5.95
CA LYS A 91 -4.03 15.15 6.87
C LYS A 91 -2.68 14.50 7.04
N ASP A 92 -1.74 15.25 7.60
CA ASP A 92 -0.50 14.67 8.10
C ASP A 92 -0.84 13.61 9.15
N CYS A 93 -0.43 12.38 8.85
CA CYS A 93 -0.67 11.24 9.71
C CYS A 93 0.60 10.98 10.50
N ASP A 94 0.72 11.69 11.62
CA ASP A 94 1.74 11.39 12.62
C ASP A 94 1.53 9.95 13.09
N SER A 95 2.62 9.18 13.16
CA SER A 95 2.68 7.79 13.67
C SER A 95 2.14 6.66 12.78
N ILE A 96 2.07 6.84 11.45
CA ILE A 96 1.84 5.70 10.54
C ILE A 96 2.99 4.70 10.65
N LYS A 97 2.65 3.42 10.82
CA LYS A 97 3.59 2.29 10.84
C LYS A 97 3.25 1.28 9.75
N PRO A 98 4.25 0.64 9.12
CA PRO A 98 4.01 -0.47 8.23
C PRO A 98 3.46 -1.66 9.00
N PHE A 99 2.57 -2.41 8.34
CA PHE A 99 2.09 -3.67 8.86
C PHE A 99 1.90 -4.68 7.74
N VAL A 100 1.96 -5.96 8.13
CA VAL A 100 1.58 -7.07 7.27
C VAL A 100 0.66 -8.01 8.05
N GLY A 101 -0.52 -8.28 7.53
CA GLY A 101 -1.47 -9.26 8.05
C GLY A 101 -1.42 -10.53 7.21
N LEU A 102 -1.29 -11.68 7.87
CA LEU A 102 -1.18 -12.98 7.23
C LEU A 102 -2.26 -13.94 7.75
N THR A 103 -2.77 -14.77 6.86
CA THR A 103 -3.65 -15.90 7.17
C THR A 103 -3.21 -17.06 6.29
N CYS A 104 -2.78 -18.17 6.88
CA CYS A 104 -2.38 -19.39 6.15
C CYS A 104 -1.28 -19.20 5.07
N CYS A 105 -0.38 -18.22 5.21
CA CYS A 105 0.73 -17.97 4.28
C CYS A 105 2.04 -17.60 4.99
N SER A 106 3.11 -17.53 4.19
CA SER A 106 4.40 -17.01 4.60
C SER A 106 4.95 -16.05 3.55
N ILE A 107 5.66 -15.02 4.02
CA ILE A 107 6.25 -13.97 3.21
C ILE A 107 7.68 -13.68 3.68
N GLU A 108 8.45 -13.03 2.83
CA GLU A 108 9.64 -12.26 3.21
C GLU A 108 9.22 -10.80 3.34
N ALA A 109 9.55 -10.14 4.44
CA ALA A 109 9.36 -8.71 4.57
C ALA A 109 10.72 -8.02 4.67
N ASN A 110 10.94 -6.99 3.84
CA ASN A 110 12.10 -6.12 3.91
C ASN A 110 11.63 -4.70 4.26
N PHE A 111 11.98 -4.23 5.45
CA PHE A 111 11.68 -2.88 5.95
C PHE A 111 12.87 -1.92 5.84
N GLY A 112 13.94 -2.31 5.13
CA GLY A 112 15.16 -1.52 4.95
C GLY A 112 16.42 -2.17 5.51
N ASP A 113 16.31 -3.34 6.16
CA ASP A 113 17.46 -4.09 6.67
C ASP A 113 18.33 -4.65 5.52
N ASN A 114 17.73 -4.83 4.34
CA ASN A 114 18.41 -5.18 3.11
C ASN A 114 18.10 -4.14 2.02
N PHE A 115 18.93 -4.09 0.98
CA PHE A 115 18.64 -3.28 -0.20
C PHE A 115 17.27 -3.64 -0.79
N PHE A 116 16.49 -2.62 -1.12
CA PHE A 116 15.27 -2.81 -1.89
C PHE A 116 15.60 -3.32 -3.29
N ILE A 117 14.81 -4.26 -3.78
CA ILE A 117 15.01 -4.84 -5.12
C ILE A 117 14.63 -3.80 -6.18
N TYR A 118 13.61 -2.98 -5.91
CA TYR A 118 13.21 -1.88 -6.79
C TYR A 118 13.66 -0.54 -6.22
N ASP A 119 14.20 0.27 -7.12
CA ASP A 119 14.72 1.60 -6.82
C ASP A 119 13.60 2.56 -6.43
N VAL A 120 13.47 2.85 -5.13
CA VAL A 120 12.41 3.67 -4.54
C VAL A 120 12.38 5.09 -5.11
N ASP A 121 13.53 5.63 -5.47
CA ASP A 121 13.66 6.98 -6.02
C ASP A 121 13.11 7.07 -7.45
N LYS A 122 13.16 5.96 -8.19
CA LYS A 122 12.57 5.83 -9.54
C LYS A 122 11.10 5.44 -9.54
N LEU A 123 10.56 4.99 -8.41
CA LEU A 123 9.14 4.63 -8.29
C LEU A 123 8.23 5.86 -8.20
N CYS A 124 8.79 7.06 -7.98
CA CYS A 124 8.02 8.26 -7.70
C CYS A 124 7.96 9.24 -8.88
N VAL A 125 6.90 9.18 -9.70
CA VAL A 125 6.17 10.37 -10.20
C VAL A 125 4.71 9.98 -10.51
N THR A 126 3.89 9.74 -9.49
CA THR A 126 2.45 9.62 -9.70
C THR A 126 1.83 10.97 -10.01
N LYS A 127 1.03 11.04 -11.08
CA LYS A 127 0.14 12.19 -11.38
C LYS A 127 -1.33 11.90 -11.09
N GLU A 128 -1.66 10.66 -10.72
CA GLU A 128 -3.03 10.20 -10.56
C GLU A 128 -3.31 9.71 -9.15
N PHE A 129 -4.37 10.25 -8.57
CA PHE A 129 -4.88 9.93 -7.25
C PHE A 129 -6.31 9.42 -7.36
N TYR A 130 -6.69 8.48 -6.49
CA TYR A 130 -8.10 8.12 -6.32
C TYR A 130 -8.86 9.31 -5.74
N LYS A 131 -10.01 9.62 -6.35
CA LYS A 131 -10.96 10.58 -5.81
C LYS A 131 -11.92 9.90 -4.84
N GLU A 132 -12.50 10.68 -3.93
CA GLU A 132 -13.41 10.21 -2.89
C GLU A 132 -14.61 9.42 -3.47
N GLU A 133 -15.12 9.85 -4.63
CA GLU A 133 -16.21 9.23 -5.37
C GLU A 133 -15.86 7.92 -6.09
N GLU A 134 -14.56 7.60 -6.25
CA GLU A 134 -14.12 6.33 -6.85
C GLU A 134 -14.14 5.17 -5.84
N PHE A 135 -14.20 5.49 -4.54
CA PHE A 135 -14.32 4.51 -3.48
C PHE A 135 -15.77 4.07 -3.30
N LYS A 136 -15.95 2.76 -3.07
CA LYS A 136 -17.21 2.14 -2.69
C LYS A 136 -17.34 2.00 -1.19
#